data_AF-A0A0B8Q9Y9-F1
#
_entry.id   AF-A0A0B8Q9Y9-F1
#
_cell.length_a   1.000
_cell.length_b   1.000
_cell.length_c   1.000
_cell.angle_alpha   90.00
_cell.angle_beta   90.00
_cell.angle_gamma   90.00
#
_symmetry.space_group_name_H-M   'P 1'
#
loop_
_entity.id
_entity.type
_entity.pdbx_description
1 polymer ?
#
loop_
_entity_poly.entity_id
_entity_poly.type
_entity_poly.pdbx_seq_one_letter_code
_entity_poly.pdbx_strand_id
1 'polypeptide(L)' 'MALANQGRCHSVEVWQEDELIGGLYGVEVGSVFCGESMVSLKTNASKTALWFFAYTL' A
#
# COMPACT_ATOMS: atom_id res chain seq x y z
N MET A 1 -4.16 14.99 5.93
CA MET A 1 -5.55 14.92 5.42
C MET A 1 -5.75 15.54 4.02
N ALA A 2 -4.94 16.51 3.58
CA ALA A 2 -5.14 17.15 2.26
C ALA A 2 -4.98 16.21 1.04
N LEU A 3 -4.05 15.25 1.07
CA LEU A 3 -3.80 14.32 -0.04
C LEU A 3 -4.78 13.15 -0.12
N ALA A 4 -5.24 12.62 1.02
CA ALA A 4 -6.23 11.54 1.08
C ALA A 4 -7.55 11.94 0.40
N ASN A 5 -7.98 13.19 0.56
CA ASN A 5 -9.21 13.70 -0.03
C ASN A 5 -9.12 14.02 -1.53
N GLN A 6 -7.91 14.04 -2.11
CA GLN A 6 -7.73 14.33 -3.54
C GLN A 6 -7.82 13.08 -4.42
N GLY A 7 -8.09 11.90 -3.86
CA GLY A 7 -8.21 10.64 -4.62
C GLY A 7 -6.89 10.16 -5.23
N ARG A 8 -5.75 10.74 -4.84
CA ARG A 8 -4.41 10.40 -5.33
C ARG A 8 -3.60 9.59 -4.33
N CYS A 9 -4.15 9.35 -3.14
CA CYS A 9 -3.51 8.57 -2.09
C CYS A 9 -4.07 7.16 -2.15
N HIS A 10 -3.18 6.18 -2.36
CA HIS A 10 -3.55 4.76 -2.39
C HIS A 10 -2.92 4.06 -1.20
N SER A 11 -3.66 3.13 -0.62
CA SER A 11 -3.18 2.22 0.41
C SER A 11 -3.55 0.79 0.04
N VAL A 12 -2.60 -0.12 0.24
CA VAL A 12 -2.80 -1.57 0.13
C VAL A 12 -2.52 -2.16 1.49
N GLU A 13 -3.45 -2.95 1.98
CA GLU A 13 -3.38 -3.60 3.29
C GLU A 13 -3.31 -5.11 3.09
N VAL A 14 -2.45 -5.75 3.85
CA VAL A 14 -2.29 -7.21 3.84
C VAL A 14 -2.87 -7.74 5.13
N TRP A 15 -3.97 -8.47 4.97
CA TRP A 15 -4.72 -9.07 6.05
C TRP A 15 -4.44 -10.57 6.09
N GLN A 16 -4.29 -11.11 7.29
CA GLN A 16 -4.31 -12.54 7.54
C GLN A 16 -5.41 -12.81 8.56
N GLU A 17 -6.46 -13.51 8.12
CA GLU A 17 -7.69 -13.63 8.91
C GLU A 17 -8.24 -12.23 9.24
N ASP A 18 -8.34 -11.87 10.51
CA ASP A 18 -8.79 -10.56 10.99
C ASP A 18 -7.63 -9.65 11.45
N GLU A 19 -6.38 -10.07 11.27
CA GLU A 19 -5.20 -9.28 11.62
C GLU A 19 -4.62 -8.53 10.41
N LEU A 20 -4.42 -7.23 10.56
CA LEU A 20 -3.58 -6.45 9.66
C LEU A 20 -2.12 -6.86 9.90
N ILE A 21 -1.51 -7.55 8.93
CA ILE A 21 -0.14 -8.07 9.04
C ILE A 21 0.88 -7.25 8.24
N GLY A 22 0.44 -6.28 7.45
CA GLY A 22 1.30 -5.36 6.74
C GLY A 22 0.54 -4.49 5.74
N GLY A 23 1.26 -3.67 4.99
CA GLY A 23 0.67 -2.81 3.97
C GLY A 23 1.66 -1.80 3.43
N LEU A 24 1.20 -1.04 2.45
CA LEU A 24 1.90 0.11 1.90
C LEU A 24 0.91 1.22 1.62
N TYR A 25 1.37 2.46 1.70
CA TYR A 25 0.60 3.58 1.19
C TYR A 25 1.51 4.55 0.47
N GLY A 26 0.92 5.31 -0.45
CA GLY A 26 1.65 6.24 -1.29
C GLY A 26 0.73 7.08 -2.13
N VAL A 27 1.34 7.90 -2.98
CA VAL A 27 0.63 8.86 -3.82
C VAL A 27 0.88 8.52 -5.28
N GLU A 28 -0.19 8.45 -6.07
CA GLU A 28 -0.10 8.33 -7.52
C GLU A 28 -0.03 9.71 -8.18
N VAL A 29 1.04 9.91 -8.95
CA VAL A 29 1.30 11.13 -9.71
C VAL A 29 1.43 10.77 -11.19
N GLY A 30 0.30 10.75 -11.89
CA GLY A 30 0.27 10.35 -13.30
C GLY A 30 0.49 8.84 -13.38
N SER A 31 1.48 8.40 -14.14
CA SER A 31 1.85 6.98 -14.28
C SER A 31 2.93 6.52 -13.29
N VAL A 32 3.22 7.31 -12.26
CA VAL A 32 4.24 7.01 -11.24
C VAL A 32 3.58 6.91 -9.89
N PHE A 33 3.80 5.79 -9.21
CA PHE A 33 3.43 5.61 -7.81
C PHE A 33 4.63 5.90 -6.91
N CYS A 34 4.48 6.90 -6.03
CA CYS A 34 5.44 7.22 -5.00
C CYS A 34 5.03 6.54 -3.69
N GLY A 35 5.67 5.41 -3.37
CA GLY A 35 5.47 4.72 -2.09
C GLY A 35 6.09 5.53 -0.96
N GLU A 36 5.26 6.09 -0.07
CA GLU A 36 5.70 6.90 1.06
C GLU A 36 6.26 6.01 2.17
N SER A 37 5.56 4.93 2.50
CA SER A 37 6.01 3.99 3.52
C SER A 37 5.39 2.60 3.37
N MET A 38 6.02 1.63 4.02
CA MET A 38 5.57 0.25 4.09
C MET A 38 5.66 -0.25 5.53
N VAL A 39 4.65 -0.99 5.96
CA VAL A 39 4.62 -1.68 7.26
C VAL A 39 4.59 -3.19 7.03
N SER A 40 5.37 -3.92 7.83
CA SER A 40 5.39 -5.38 7.81
C SER A 40 5.41 -5.87 9.26
N LEU A 41 4.29 -6.42 9.72
CA LEU A 41 4.12 -6.98 11.05
C LEU A 41 4.39 -8.49 11.07
N LYS A 42 4.19 -9.17 9.93
CA LYS A 42 4.68 -10.53 9.68
C LYS A 42 5.67 -10.58 8.53
N THR A 43 6.46 -11.66 8.47
CA THR A 43 7.45 -11.88 7.42
C THR A 43 6.81 -11.82 6.04
N ASN A 44 7.43 -11.06 5.12
CA ASN A 44 7.00 -10.84 3.73
C ASN A 44 5.68 -10.09 3.51
N ALA A 45 4.99 -9.61 4.55
CA ALA A 45 3.72 -8.90 4.36
C ALA A 45 3.86 -7.64 3.48
N SER A 46 4.89 -6.81 3.70
CA SER A 46 5.13 -5.63 2.85
C SER A 46 5.50 -5.98 1.39
N LYS A 47 6.18 -7.11 1.17
CA LYS A 47 6.50 -7.59 -0.19
C LYS A 47 5.25 -8.09 -0.91
N THR A 48 4.37 -8.79 -0.21
CA THR A 48 3.06 -9.19 -0.74
C THR A 48 2.23 -7.97 -1.11
N ALA A 49 2.21 -6.94 -0.25
CA ALA A 49 1.52 -5.67 -0.54
C ALA A 49 2.04 -5.04 -1.84
N LEU A 50 3.36 -4.96 -2.01
CA LEU A 50 3.99 -4.38 -3.19
C LEU A 50 3.74 -5.21 -4.45
N TRP A 51 3.86 -6.54 -4.35
CA TRP A 51 3.61 -7.44 -5.47
C TRP A 51 2.15 -7.36 -5.93
N PHE A 52 1.21 -7.35 -4.99
CA PHE A 52 -0.22 -7.20 -5.31
C PHE A 52 -0.51 -5.85 -5.97
N PHE A 53 0.06 -4.77 -5.44
CA PHE A 53 -0.09 -3.44 -6.03
C PHE A 53 0.46 -3.37 -7.46
N ALA A 54 1.65 -3.92 -7.70
CA ALA A 54 2.27 -3.96 -9.03
C ALA A 54 1.56 -4.89 -10.03
N TYR A 55 0.79 -5.87 -9.56
CA TYR A 55 -0.02 -6.74 -10.42
C TYR A 55 -1.39 -6.13 -10.76
N THR A 56 -1.89 -5.23 -9.91
CA THR A 56 -3.25 -4.67 -10.02
C THR A 56 -3.30 -3.39 -10.86
N LEU A 57 -2.18 -2.67 -10.98
CA LEU A 57 -2.00 -1.52 -11.88
C LEU A 57 -1.42 -1.95 -13.24
#